data_AF-A0A9E3TUP8-F1
#
_entry.id   AF-A0A9E3TUP8-F1
#
_cell.length_a   1.000
_cell.length_b   1.000
_cell.length_c   1.000
_cell.angle_alpha   90.00
_cell.angle_beta   90.00
_cell.angle_gamma   90.00
#
_symmetry.space_group_name_H-M   'P 1'
#
loop_
_entity.id
_entity.type
_entity.pdbx_description
1 polymer ?
#
loop_
_entity_poly.entity_id
_entity_poly.type
_entity_poly.pdbx_seq_one_letter_code
_entity_poly.pdbx_strand_id
1 'polypeptide(L)'
;MMVSQIAELDSPRKRALEEAGLDSPYPLLGTFLAGPDSLASFASDQPLNTEDRPVIEFRSPRLGERLNTSDLAAEMLGMLSLLQEPIHPNYITVNPTSAAKVLGAQRARWTARQGLIAKNYGSHVEAAQLFQAALAQYPADDLARHEMEVYLVAHAKQCLDRGLFNQARQVLQQAVKVNPRSIGALGSLAALEEQAGNRTEANRLWERALSVDPHDRDIRRRVANAGSTFDRY
;
A
#
# COMPACT_ATOMS: atom_id res chain seq x y z
N MET A 1 -30.90 -9.65 -18.37
CA MET A 1 -31.50 -11.01 -18.30
C MET A 1 -30.80 -11.96 -17.30
N MET A 2 -29.82 -11.56 -16.48
CA MET A 2 -29.14 -12.45 -15.51
C MET A 2 -29.79 -12.57 -14.11
N VAL A 3 -30.80 -11.75 -13.79
CA VAL A 3 -31.45 -11.78 -12.46
C VAL A 3 -32.27 -13.06 -12.23
N SER A 4 -32.54 -13.87 -13.27
CA SER A 4 -33.46 -15.01 -13.18
C SER A 4 -32.85 -16.34 -12.72
N GLN A 5 -31.52 -16.51 -12.68
CA GLN A 5 -30.93 -17.84 -12.45
C GLN A 5 -30.67 -18.21 -10.98
N ILE A 6 -30.54 -17.22 -10.06
CA ILE A 6 -30.37 -17.51 -8.62
C ILE A 6 -31.67 -18.04 -7.99
N ALA A 7 -32.82 -17.67 -8.56
CA ALA A 7 -34.13 -18.15 -8.11
C ALA A 7 -34.35 -19.64 -8.40
N GLU A 8 -33.59 -20.23 -9.32
CA GLU A 8 -33.68 -21.64 -9.74
C GLU A 8 -32.76 -22.58 -8.95
N LEU A 9 -31.95 -22.05 -8.03
CA LEU A 9 -31.07 -22.86 -7.17
C LEU A 9 -31.87 -23.61 -6.10
N ASP A 10 -31.49 -24.86 -5.83
CA ASP A 10 -32.04 -25.62 -4.71
C ASP A 10 -31.79 -24.94 -3.36
N SER A 11 -32.66 -25.21 -2.38
CA SER A 11 -32.63 -24.54 -1.07
C SER A 11 -31.29 -24.68 -0.32
N PRO A 12 -30.58 -25.83 -0.37
CA PRO A 12 -29.25 -25.96 0.23
C PRO A 12 -28.19 -25.04 -0.40
N ARG A 13 -28.10 -25.00 -1.74
CA ARG A 13 -27.14 -24.14 -2.45
C ARG A 13 -27.45 -22.67 -2.26
N LYS A 14 -28.72 -22.30 -2.29
CA LYS A 14 -29.17 -20.94 -2.03
C LYS A 14 -28.79 -20.48 -0.62
N ARG A 15 -29.01 -21.32 0.39
CA ARG A 15 -28.63 -21.03 1.78
C ARG A 15 -27.12 -20.89 1.95
N ALA A 16 -26.33 -21.75 1.31
CA ALA A 16 -24.87 -21.65 1.35
C ALA A 16 -24.35 -20.35 0.72
N LEU A 17 -24.96 -19.89 -0.39
CA LEU A 17 -24.63 -18.59 -0.99
C LEU A 17 -25.05 -17.42 -0.09
N GLU A 18 -26.22 -17.48 0.55
CA GLU A 18 -26.69 -16.46 1.50
C GLU A 18 -25.76 -16.35 2.72
N GLU A 19 -25.34 -17.47 3.31
CA GLU A 19 -24.38 -17.51 4.43
C GLU A 19 -23.02 -16.88 4.05
N ALA A 20 -22.55 -17.16 2.82
CA ALA A 20 -21.35 -16.57 2.23
C ALA A 20 -21.52 -15.09 1.81
N GLY A 21 -22.73 -14.53 1.84
CA GLY A 21 -23.02 -13.16 1.38
C GLY A 21 -23.00 -12.99 -0.13
N LEU A 22 -23.24 -14.08 -0.88
CA LEU A 22 -23.31 -14.17 -2.35
C LEU A 22 -24.76 -14.32 -2.84
N ASP A 23 -25.67 -13.62 -2.18
CA ASP A 23 -27.13 -13.71 -2.35
C ASP A 23 -27.69 -12.99 -3.60
N SER A 24 -26.81 -12.36 -4.38
CA SER A 24 -27.19 -11.70 -5.62
C SER A 24 -26.07 -11.83 -6.67
N PRO A 25 -26.36 -11.55 -7.95
CA PRO A 25 -25.35 -11.66 -9.01
C PRO A 25 -24.15 -10.74 -8.77
N TYR A 26 -24.31 -9.64 -8.02
CA TYR A 26 -23.26 -8.63 -7.85
C TYR A 26 -22.17 -9.03 -6.85
N PRO A 27 -22.46 -9.46 -5.60
CA PRO A 27 -21.44 -10.04 -4.74
C PRO A 27 -20.82 -11.30 -5.36
N LEU A 28 -21.62 -12.14 -6.05
CA LEU A 28 -21.11 -13.31 -6.77
C LEU A 28 -20.07 -12.89 -7.82
N LEU A 29 -20.42 -12.00 -8.76
CA LEU A 29 -19.51 -11.50 -9.79
C LEU A 29 -18.32 -10.72 -9.19
N GLY A 30 -18.52 -10.02 -8.07
CA GLY A 30 -17.45 -9.34 -7.32
C GLY A 30 -16.43 -10.28 -6.68
N THR A 31 -16.70 -11.59 -6.62
CA THR A 31 -15.74 -12.62 -6.18
C THR A 31 -15.03 -13.34 -7.32
N PHE A 32 -15.46 -13.14 -8.58
CA PHE A 32 -14.77 -13.71 -9.73
C PHE A 32 -13.57 -12.86 -10.12
N LEU A 33 -12.40 -13.48 -10.11
CA LEU A 33 -11.18 -12.93 -10.69
C LEU A 33 -10.97 -13.59 -12.05
N ALA A 34 -10.90 -12.79 -13.10
CA ALA A 34 -10.70 -13.24 -14.48
C ALA A 34 -9.48 -12.54 -15.08
N GLY A 35 -8.61 -13.32 -15.74
CA GLY A 35 -7.51 -12.76 -16.51
C GLY A 35 -8.00 -12.05 -17.79
N PRO A 36 -7.15 -11.27 -18.48
CA PRO A 36 -7.57 -10.45 -19.61
C PRO A 36 -8.26 -11.22 -20.74
N ASP A 37 -7.82 -12.44 -21.05
CA ASP A 37 -8.45 -13.27 -22.09
C ASP A 37 -9.86 -13.74 -21.67
N SER A 38 -10.04 -14.08 -20.39
CA SER A 38 -11.34 -14.47 -19.84
C SER A 38 -12.30 -13.28 -19.77
N LEU A 39 -11.80 -12.09 -19.42
CA LEU A 39 -12.58 -10.85 -19.46
C LEU A 39 -12.95 -10.47 -20.90
N ALA A 40 -12.02 -10.61 -21.85
CA ALA A 40 -12.26 -10.34 -23.26
C ALA A 40 -13.31 -11.30 -23.84
N SER A 41 -13.24 -12.59 -23.48
CA SER A 41 -14.27 -13.56 -23.87
C SER A 41 -15.61 -13.30 -23.19
N PHE A 42 -15.63 -12.88 -21.92
CA PHE A 42 -16.86 -12.55 -21.21
C PHE A 42 -17.56 -11.32 -21.81
N ALA A 43 -16.78 -10.32 -22.24
CA ALA A 43 -17.26 -9.06 -22.78
C ALA A 43 -17.38 -9.04 -24.31
N SER A 44 -17.05 -10.13 -25.02
CA SER A 44 -16.86 -10.13 -26.49
C SER A 44 -18.05 -9.61 -27.28
N ASP A 45 -19.25 -9.83 -26.75
CA ASP A 45 -20.52 -9.52 -27.43
C ASP A 45 -21.22 -8.29 -26.84
N GLN A 46 -20.58 -7.61 -25.88
CA GLN A 46 -21.15 -6.45 -25.23
C GLN A 46 -20.75 -5.14 -25.94
N PRO A 47 -21.65 -4.14 -26.03
CA PRO A 47 -21.30 -2.82 -26.55
C PRO A 47 -20.14 -2.22 -25.76
N LEU A 48 -19.19 -1.60 -26.46
CA LEU A 48 -18.07 -0.91 -25.84
C LEU A 48 -18.59 0.24 -24.96
N ASN A 49 -18.19 0.24 -23.69
CA ASN A 49 -18.46 1.37 -22.79
C ASN A 49 -17.44 2.48 -23.10
N THR A 50 -17.87 3.55 -23.75
CA THR A 50 -17.00 4.67 -24.15
C THR A 50 -17.21 5.88 -23.24
N GLU A 51 -16.22 6.77 -23.18
CA GLU A 51 -16.30 8.02 -22.41
C GLU A 51 -17.43 8.96 -22.90
N ASP A 52 -17.86 8.83 -24.15
CA ASP A 52 -18.92 9.67 -24.74
C ASP A 52 -20.33 9.30 -24.25
N ARG A 53 -20.53 8.03 -23.82
CA ARG A 53 -21.81 7.51 -23.32
C ARG A 53 -21.57 6.45 -22.24
N PRO A 54 -21.03 6.85 -21.07
CA PRO A 54 -20.66 5.89 -20.06
C PRO A 54 -21.93 5.28 -19.45
N VAL A 55 -22.02 3.95 -19.49
CA VAL A 55 -22.96 3.22 -18.65
C VAL A 55 -22.33 3.15 -17.26
N ILE A 56 -22.77 4.04 -16.37
CA ILE A 56 -22.31 4.10 -14.98
C ILE A 56 -23.39 3.49 -14.09
N GLU A 57 -23.10 2.36 -13.46
CA GLU A 57 -23.97 1.75 -12.45
C GLU A 57 -23.35 1.91 -11.07
N PHE A 58 -23.96 2.75 -10.22
CA PHE A 58 -23.56 2.94 -8.82
C PHE A 58 -24.20 1.87 -7.93
N ARG A 59 -23.70 0.64 -8.00
CA ARG A 59 -23.92 -0.37 -6.96
C ARG A 59 -22.61 -1.04 -6.61
N SER A 60 -21.93 -0.51 -5.59
CA SER A 60 -20.91 -1.28 -4.89
C SER A 60 -21.60 -2.44 -4.17
N PRO A 61 -21.08 -3.68 -4.25
CA PRO A 61 -21.52 -4.75 -3.38
C PRO A 61 -21.54 -4.26 -1.93
N ARG A 62 -22.57 -4.61 -1.15
CA ARG A 62 -22.65 -4.32 0.30
C ARG A 62 -21.69 -5.21 1.11
N LEU A 63 -20.48 -5.39 0.59
CA LEU A 63 -19.39 -6.12 1.21
C LEU A 63 -18.66 -5.27 2.27
N GLY A 64 -18.99 -3.97 2.39
CA GLY A 64 -18.27 -3.01 3.24
C GLY A 64 -18.17 -3.37 4.73
N GLU A 65 -19.14 -4.14 5.27
CA GLU A 65 -19.07 -4.58 6.68
C GLU A 65 -18.20 -5.83 6.89
N ARG A 66 -18.01 -6.68 5.85
CA ARG A 66 -17.14 -7.87 5.91
C ARG A 66 -15.71 -7.59 5.41
N LEU A 67 -15.54 -6.71 4.42
CA LEU A 67 -14.24 -6.32 3.82
C LEU A 67 -13.34 -5.49 4.74
N ASN A 68 -13.90 -4.90 5.80
CA ASN A 68 -13.14 -4.10 6.76
C ASN A 68 -12.53 -4.93 7.91
N THR A 69 -12.55 -6.26 7.81
CA THR A 69 -11.74 -7.12 8.67
C THR A 69 -10.37 -7.31 8.03
N SER A 70 -9.30 -7.19 8.82
CA SER A 70 -7.92 -7.41 8.37
C SER A 70 -7.74 -8.76 7.67
N ASP A 71 -8.50 -9.76 8.13
CA ASP A 71 -8.34 -11.16 7.77
C ASP A 71 -8.93 -11.45 6.39
N LEU A 72 -10.13 -10.96 6.08
CA LEU A 72 -10.72 -11.12 4.74
C LEU A 72 -9.94 -10.30 3.69
N ALA A 73 -9.44 -9.12 4.05
CA ALA A 73 -8.58 -8.34 3.16
C ALA A 73 -7.24 -9.07 2.90
N ALA A 74 -6.67 -9.71 3.91
CA ALA A 74 -5.48 -10.54 3.78
C ALA A 74 -5.72 -11.82 2.95
N GLU A 75 -6.87 -12.47 3.13
CA GLU A 75 -7.29 -13.62 2.32
C GLU A 75 -7.52 -13.23 0.87
N MET A 76 -8.18 -12.10 0.60
CA MET A 76 -8.36 -11.58 -0.76
C MET A 76 -7.03 -11.19 -1.40
N LEU A 77 -6.12 -10.54 -0.67
CA LEU A 77 -4.76 -10.28 -1.15
C LEU A 77 -4.00 -11.59 -1.42
N GLY A 78 -4.16 -12.60 -0.56
CA GLY A 78 -3.63 -13.95 -0.76
C GLY A 78 -4.18 -14.62 -2.02
N MET A 79 -5.49 -14.56 -2.27
CA MET A 79 -6.10 -15.08 -3.50
C MET A 79 -5.62 -14.29 -4.73
N LEU A 80 -5.47 -12.97 -4.63
CA LEU A 80 -4.86 -12.15 -5.67
C LEU A 80 -3.39 -12.48 -5.93
N SER A 81 -2.64 -13.00 -4.95
CA SER A 81 -1.26 -13.47 -5.19
C SER A 81 -1.15 -14.78 -5.94
N LEU A 82 -2.20 -15.61 -5.88
CA LEU A 82 -2.31 -16.83 -6.68
C LEU A 82 -2.58 -16.50 -8.15
N LEU A 83 -3.18 -15.33 -8.43
CA LEU A 83 -3.24 -14.79 -9.77
C LEU A 83 -1.86 -14.30 -10.17
N GLN A 84 -1.01 -15.19 -10.68
CA GLN A 84 0.16 -14.76 -11.44
C GLN A 84 -0.33 -13.96 -12.64
N GLU A 85 -0.56 -12.65 -12.49
CA GLU A 85 -0.88 -11.81 -13.63
C GLU A 85 0.33 -11.87 -14.56
N PRO A 86 0.15 -12.31 -15.81
CA PRO A 86 1.14 -12.01 -16.81
C PRO A 86 1.25 -10.50 -16.85
N ILE A 87 2.48 -9.98 -16.73
CA ILE A 87 2.78 -8.60 -17.06
C ILE A 87 2.34 -8.41 -18.51
N HIS A 88 1.12 -7.90 -18.74
CA HIS A 88 0.55 -7.92 -20.08
C HIS A 88 1.28 -6.88 -20.93
N PRO A 89 2.01 -7.30 -21.98
CA PRO A 89 2.77 -6.38 -22.82
C PRO A 89 1.85 -5.44 -23.63
N ASN A 90 0.56 -5.81 -23.76
CA ASN A 90 -0.39 -5.15 -24.64
C ASN A 90 -0.95 -3.83 -24.10
N TYR A 91 -0.68 -3.46 -22.84
CA TYR A 91 -1.04 -2.13 -22.32
C TYR A 91 -0.13 -1.01 -22.85
N ILE A 92 0.89 -1.35 -23.65
CA ILE A 92 1.99 -0.45 -24.00
C ILE A 92 2.21 -0.49 -25.52
N THR A 93 1.39 0.22 -26.29
CA THR A 93 1.80 0.69 -27.63
C THR A 93 2.75 1.88 -27.46
N VAL A 94 3.95 1.64 -26.91
CA VAL A 94 4.92 2.69 -26.60
C VAL A 94 6.33 2.21 -26.94
N ASN A 95 7.24 3.16 -27.19
CA ASN A 95 8.64 2.88 -27.53
C ASN A 95 9.32 1.94 -26.50
N PRO A 96 10.42 1.24 -26.89
CA PRO A 96 11.06 0.23 -26.05
C PRO A 96 11.47 0.72 -24.65
N THR A 97 11.88 1.99 -24.54
CA THR A 97 12.28 2.62 -23.27
C THR A 97 11.11 2.75 -22.30
N SER A 98 9.95 3.18 -22.78
CA SER A 98 8.74 3.31 -21.96
C SER A 98 8.21 1.95 -21.55
N ALA A 99 8.29 0.97 -22.44
CA ALA A 99 7.95 -0.42 -22.12
C ALA A 99 8.80 -0.96 -20.98
N ALA A 100 10.13 -0.83 -21.04
CA ALA A 100 11.02 -1.29 -19.97
C ALA A 100 10.69 -0.66 -18.61
N LYS A 101 10.40 0.66 -18.59
CA LYS A 101 10.02 1.38 -17.35
C LYS A 101 8.72 0.83 -16.76
N VAL A 102 7.69 0.64 -17.58
CA VAL A 102 6.39 0.13 -17.12
C VAL A 102 6.50 -1.32 -16.64
N LEU A 103 7.21 -2.18 -17.38
CA LEU A 103 7.45 -3.57 -16.98
C LEU A 103 8.21 -3.64 -15.64
N GLY A 104 9.22 -2.78 -15.44
CA GLY A 104 9.95 -2.67 -14.17
C GLY A 104 9.05 -2.25 -13.01
N ALA A 105 8.23 -1.22 -13.21
CA ALA A 105 7.27 -0.76 -12.21
C ALA A 105 6.23 -1.85 -11.86
N GLN A 106 5.73 -2.61 -12.84
CA GLN A 106 4.79 -3.71 -12.60
C GLN A 106 5.43 -4.85 -11.79
N ARG A 107 6.67 -5.25 -12.10
CA ARG A 107 7.40 -6.29 -11.35
C ARG A 107 7.65 -5.88 -9.90
N ALA A 108 8.08 -4.63 -9.69
CA ALA A 108 8.28 -4.09 -8.35
C ALA A 108 6.97 -4.05 -7.57
N ARG A 109 5.89 -3.56 -8.19
CA ARG A 109 4.55 -3.52 -7.57
C ARG A 109 4.06 -4.91 -7.18
N TRP A 110 4.26 -5.90 -8.05
CA TRP A 110 3.94 -7.30 -7.77
C TRP A 110 4.71 -7.82 -6.56
N THR A 111 6.03 -7.62 -6.54
CA THR A 111 6.90 -8.03 -5.42
C THR A 111 6.47 -7.34 -4.10
N ALA A 112 6.12 -6.06 -4.15
CA ALA A 112 5.63 -5.32 -2.99
C ALA A 112 4.29 -5.87 -2.46
N ARG A 113 3.38 -6.31 -3.34
CA ARG A 113 2.13 -6.97 -2.93
C ARG A 113 2.38 -8.29 -2.21
N GLN A 114 3.35 -9.09 -2.66
CA GLN A 114 3.77 -10.29 -1.93
C GLN A 114 4.25 -9.93 -0.51
N GLY A 115 4.99 -8.81 -0.38
CA GLY A 115 5.41 -8.28 0.92
C GLY A 115 4.24 -7.93 1.85
N LEU A 116 3.18 -7.31 1.32
CA LEU A 116 1.96 -7.04 2.11
C LEU A 116 1.29 -8.32 2.61
N ILE A 117 1.28 -9.36 1.78
CA ILE A 117 0.68 -10.64 2.13
C ILE A 117 1.50 -11.30 3.24
N ALA A 118 2.81 -11.41 3.07
CA ALA A 118 3.72 -11.90 4.11
C ALA A 118 3.54 -11.13 5.43
N LYS A 119 3.41 -9.79 5.37
CA LYS A 119 3.14 -8.95 6.55
C LYS A 119 1.82 -9.32 7.23
N ASN A 120 0.75 -9.52 6.47
CA ASN A 120 -0.56 -9.85 7.01
C ASN A 120 -0.61 -11.25 7.65
N TYR A 121 0.17 -12.20 7.15
CA TYR A 121 0.35 -13.52 7.77
C TYR A 121 1.37 -13.55 8.93
N GLY A 122 1.88 -12.39 9.35
CA GLY A 122 2.81 -12.27 10.47
C GLY A 122 4.29 -12.50 10.13
N SER A 123 4.61 -12.78 8.86
CA SER A 123 5.98 -12.96 8.36
C SER A 123 6.67 -11.60 8.11
N HIS A 124 6.86 -10.81 9.17
CA HIS A 124 7.38 -9.44 9.06
C HIS A 124 8.79 -9.34 8.45
N VAL A 125 9.67 -10.33 8.70
CA VAL A 125 11.03 -10.35 8.13
C VAL A 125 10.99 -10.59 6.62
N GLU A 126 10.18 -11.55 6.18
CA GLU A 126 9.96 -11.86 4.77
C GLU A 126 9.33 -10.66 4.05
N ALA A 127 8.34 -10.01 4.67
CA ALA A 127 7.73 -8.80 4.14
C ALA A 127 8.77 -7.70 3.87
N ALA A 128 9.66 -7.43 4.83
CA ALA A 128 10.73 -6.44 4.68
C ALA A 128 11.69 -6.80 3.53
N GLN A 129 12.05 -8.08 3.38
CA GLN A 129 12.88 -8.55 2.27
C GLN A 129 12.19 -8.33 0.92
N LEU A 130 10.89 -8.58 0.84
CA LEU A 130 10.09 -8.37 -0.38
C LEU A 130 9.96 -6.88 -0.73
N PHE A 131 9.74 -6.00 0.25
CA PHE A 131 9.73 -4.55 -0.01
C PHE A 131 11.11 -4.05 -0.46
N GLN A 132 12.18 -4.55 0.15
CA GLN A 132 13.55 -4.23 -0.27
C GLN A 132 13.83 -4.71 -1.70
N ALA A 133 13.40 -5.93 -2.05
CA ALA A 133 13.54 -6.48 -3.40
C ALA A 133 12.73 -5.67 -4.42
N ALA A 134 11.53 -5.21 -4.08
CA ALA A 134 10.73 -4.34 -4.92
C ALA A 134 11.44 -3.00 -5.19
N LEU A 135 12.03 -2.38 -4.16
CA LEU A 135 12.80 -1.13 -4.30
C LEU A 135 14.09 -1.32 -5.10
N ALA A 136 14.72 -2.50 -5.04
CA ALA A 136 15.87 -2.81 -5.89
C ALA A 136 15.49 -2.94 -7.37
N GLN A 137 14.29 -3.42 -7.67
CA GLN A 137 13.75 -3.49 -9.04
C GLN A 137 13.31 -2.11 -9.56
N TYR A 138 12.63 -1.34 -8.70
CA TYR A 138 12.13 -0.02 -9.04
C TYR A 138 12.12 0.90 -7.80
N PRO A 139 13.15 1.74 -7.61
CA PRO A 139 13.26 2.59 -6.42
C PRO A 139 12.13 3.61 -6.22
N ALA A 140 11.37 3.90 -7.28
CA ALA A 140 10.23 4.82 -7.26
C ALA A 140 8.88 4.13 -6.97
N ASP A 141 8.87 2.85 -6.57
CA ASP A 141 7.64 2.17 -6.18
C ASP A 141 7.11 2.72 -4.84
N ASP A 142 5.97 3.41 -4.89
CA ASP A 142 5.39 4.10 -3.72
C ASP A 142 4.98 3.17 -2.57
N LEU A 143 4.34 2.03 -2.87
CA LEU A 143 3.95 1.04 -1.87
C LEU A 143 5.17 0.48 -1.15
N ALA A 144 6.15 -0.01 -1.91
CA ALA A 144 7.36 -0.61 -1.34
C ALA A 144 8.12 0.42 -0.49
N ARG A 145 8.19 1.68 -0.95
CA ARG A 145 8.83 2.77 -0.22
C ARG A 145 8.12 3.07 1.10
N HIS A 146 6.80 3.18 1.07
CA HIS A 146 6.01 3.44 2.27
C HIS A 146 6.11 2.28 3.27
N GLU A 147 5.85 1.05 2.83
CA GLU A 147 5.86 -0.12 3.71
C GLU A 147 7.23 -0.43 4.29
N MET A 148 8.29 -0.28 3.49
CA MET A 148 9.67 -0.43 3.98
C MET A 148 10.01 0.65 5.02
N GLU A 149 9.58 1.90 4.80
CA GLU A 149 9.78 2.96 5.79
C GLU A 149 9.02 2.68 7.09
N VAL A 150 7.76 2.26 7.01
CA VAL A 150 6.97 1.87 8.20
C VAL A 150 7.66 0.74 8.97
N TYR A 151 8.17 -0.28 8.27
CA TYR A 151 8.93 -1.37 8.90
C TYR A 151 10.18 -0.86 9.62
N LEU A 152 10.96 0.01 8.97
CA LEU A 152 12.18 0.58 9.55
C LEU A 152 11.87 1.45 10.77
N VAL A 153 10.83 2.28 10.73
CA VAL A 153 10.41 3.10 11.89
C VAL A 153 9.98 2.20 13.05
N ALA A 154 9.23 1.13 12.79
CA ALA A 154 8.83 0.16 13.82
C ALA A 154 10.05 -0.57 14.44
N HIS A 155 11.01 -0.99 13.61
CA HIS A 155 12.26 -1.60 14.09
C HIS A 155 13.07 -0.61 14.94
N ALA A 156 13.20 0.64 14.49
CA ALA A 156 13.89 1.66 15.28
C ALA A 156 13.23 1.88 16.64
N LYS A 157 11.89 1.89 16.72
CA LYS A 157 11.17 1.97 17.99
C LYS A 157 11.52 0.80 18.91
N GLN A 158 11.57 -0.43 18.40
CA GLN A 158 12.00 -1.60 19.18
C GLN A 158 13.44 -1.46 19.69
N CYS A 159 14.35 -0.90 18.89
CA CYS A 159 15.72 -0.59 19.33
C CYS A 159 15.71 0.43 20.48
N LEU A 160 14.90 1.49 20.41
CA LEU A 160 14.78 2.50 21.46
C LEU A 160 14.23 1.90 22.76
N ASP A 161 13.19 1.06 22.67
CA ASP A 161 12.60 0.38 23.84
C ASP A 161 13.63 -0.52 24.55
N ARG A 162 14.65 -1.00 23.82
CA ARG A 162 15.78 -1.79 24.35
C ARG A 162 17.00 -0.95 24.75
N GLY A 163 16.94 0.38 24.65
CA GLY A 163 18.06 1.29 24.93
C GLY A 163 19.18 1.27 23.87
N LEU A 164 18.94 0.69 22.69
CA LEU A 164 19.91 0.55 21.61
C LEU A 164 19.90 1.81 20.72
N PHE A 165 20.25 2.97 21.30
CA PHE A 165 20.13 4.28 20.66
C PHE A 165 20.91 4.41 19.35
N ASN A 166 22.13 3.88 19.27
CA ASN A 166 22.94 3.94 18.06
C ASN A 166 22.35 3.12 16.91
N GLN A 167 21.78 1.95 17.21
CA GLN A 167 21.10 1.14 16.21
C GLN A 167 19.81 1.82 15.75
N ALA A 168 19.01 2.35 16.68
CA ALA A 168 17.81 3.11 16.34
C ALA A 168 18.11 4.28 15.39
N ARG A 169 19.20 5.02 15.65
CA ARG A 169 19.66 6.10 14.77
C ARG A 169 19.97 5.60 13.36
N GLN A 170 20.73 4.51 13.22
CA GLN A 170 21.08 3.94 11.91
C GLN A 170 19.82 3.50 11.14
N VAL A 171 18.89 2.84 11.82
CA VAL A 171 17.63 2.37 11.22
C VAL A 171 16.75 3.54 10.78
N LEU A 172 16.63 4.60 11.60
CA LEU A 172 15.88 5.81 11.23
C LEU A 172 16.52 6.58 10.07
N GLN A 173 17.85 6.64 10.01
CA GLN A 173 18.55 7.20 8.85
C GLN A 173 18.26 6.40 7.58
N GLN A 174 18.16 5.07 7.68
CA GLN A 174 17.73 4.23 6.56
C GLN A 174 16.27 4.52 6.17
N ALA A 175 15.36 4.69 7.13
CA ALA A 175 13.96 5.03 6.88
C ALA A 175 13.83 6.36 6.10
N VAL A 176 14.57 7.39 6.50
CA VAL A 176 14.61 8.69 5.80
C VAL A 176 15.25 8.57 4.41
N LYS A 177 16.21 7.66 4.19
CA LYS A 177 16.76 7.41 2.84
C LYS A 177 15.75 6.72 1.93
N VAL A 178 15.03 5.73 2.47
CA VAL A 178 13.98 5.01 1.73
C VAL A 178 12.84 5.96 1.37
N ASN A 179 12.34 6.73 2.34
CA ASN A 179 11.29 7.71 2.11
C ASN A 179 11.69 9.11 2.63
N PRO A 180 12.34 9.94 1.78
CA PRO A 180 12.82 11.26 2.18
C PRO A 180 11.74 12.27 2.59
N ARG A 181 10.47 11.98 2.26
CA ARG A 181 9.30 12.79 2.57
C ARG A 181 8.43 12.17 3.68
N SER A 182 8.89 11.13 4.37
CA SER A 182 8.12 10.62 5.52
C SER A 182 8.26 11.56 6.70
N ILE A 183 7.15 12.19 7.09
CA ILE A 183 7.05 12.99 8.31
C ILE A 183 7.33 12.12 9.54
N GLY A 184 6.83 10.88 9.56
CA GLY A 184 7.02 9.95 10.67
C GLY A 184 8.50 9.58 10.88
N ALA A 185 9.22 9.25 9.80
CA ALA A 185 10.64 8.91 9.88
C ALA A 185 11.50 10.13 10.21
N LEU A 186 11.23 11.28 9.59
CA LEU A 186 11.93 12.54 9.88
C LEU A 186 11.74 12.95 11.34
N GLY A 187 10.50 12.89 11.83
CA GLY A 187 10.19 13.27 13.21
C GLY A 187 10.74 12.29 14.25
N SER A 188 10.73 10.99 13.95
CA SER A 188 11.34 9.98 14.83
C SER A 188 12.86 10.17 14.94
N LEU A 189 13.55 10.46 13.83
CA LEU A 189 14.99 10.75 13.86
C LEU A 189 15.27 12.07 14.58
N ALA A 190 14.47 13.10 14.33
CA ALA A 190 14.62 14.40 14.99
C ALA A 190 14.48 14.28 16.51
N ALA A 191 13.45 13.57 17.00
CA ALA A 191 13.24 13.32 18.42
C ALA A 191 14.41 12.55 19.06
N LEU A 192 14.98 11.57 18.35
CA LEU A 192 16.16 10.84 18.83
C LEU A 192 17.39 11.75 18.92
N GLU A 193 17.60 12.66 17.95
CA GLU A 193 18.70 13.62 18.00
C GLU A 193 18.50 14.68 19.10
N GLU A 194 17.26 15.11 19.38
CA GLU A 194 16.94 15.95 20.54
C GLU A 194 17.36 15.26 21.85
N GLN A 195 16.99 13.99 22.02
CA GLN A 195 17.34 13.19 23.19
C GLN A 195 18.86 13.00 23.33
N ALA A 196 19.58 12.90 22.21
CA ALA A 196 21.03 12.82 22.19
C ALA A 196 21.75 14.16 22.39
N GLY A 197 21.02 15.28 22.50
CA GLY A 197 21.59 16.63 22.65
C GLY A 197 22.03 17.28 21.33
N ASN A 198 21.82 16.62 20.19
CA ASN A 198 22.19 17.09 18.85
C ASN A 198 21.15 18.06 18.28
N ARG A 199 20.93 19.19 18.97
CA ARG A 199 19.85 20.16 18.65
C ARG A 199 19.89 20.69 17.22
N THR A 200 21.07 20.97 16.68
CA THR A 200 21.22 21.49 15.32
C THR A 200 20.67 20.52 14.27
N GLU A 201 20.99 19.23 14.40
CA GLU A 201 20.52 18.22 13.46
C GLU A 201 19.02 17.94 13.64
N ALA A 202 18.54 17.89 14.88
CA ALA A 202 17.12 17.78 15.17
C ALA A 202 16.30 18.90 14.50
N ASN A 203 16.76 20.15 14.60
CA ASN A 203 16.09 21.30 13.98
C ASN A 203 16.03 21.16 12.46
N ARG A 204 17.15 20.79 11.83
CA ARG A 204 17.21 20.54 10.38
C ARG A 204 16.21 19.47 9.94
N LEU A 205 16.03 18.42 10.74
CA LEU A 205 15.07 17.35 10.46
C LEU A 205 13.62 17.81 10.64
N TRP A 206 13.32 18.61 11.67
CA TRP A 206 12.00 19.20 11.86
C TRP A 206 11.62 20.20 10.77
N GLU A 207 12.56 21.03 10.31
CA GLU A 207 12.37 21.94 9.17
C GLU A 207 12.07 21.15 7.89
N ARG A 208 12.80 20.05 7.66
CA ARG A 208 12.50 19.14 6.55
C ARG A 208 11.09 18.56 6.68
N ALA A 209 10.68 18.11 7.86
CA ALA A 209 9.34 17.59 8.08
C ALA A 209 8.27 18.68 7.82
N LEU A 210 8.53 19.93 8.25
CA LEU A 210 7.64 21.07 8.01
C LEU A 210 7.52 21.42 6.53
N SER A 211 8.58 21.26 5.74
CA SER A 211 8.50 21.47 4.29
C SER A 211 7.68 20.40 3.57
N VAL A 212 7.48 19.23 4.19
CA VAL A 212 6.56 18.20 3.67
C VAL A 212 5.11 18.55 3.99
N ASP A 213 4.81 18.92 5.24
CA ASP A 213 3.50 19.44 5.65
C ASP A 213 3.63 20.75 6.44
N PRO A 214 3.47 21.91 5.76
CA PRO A 214 3.54 23.22 6.41
C PRO A 214 2.42 23.51 7.42
N HIS A 215 1.34 22.73 7.40
CA HIS A 215 0.15 22.97 8.22
C HIS A 215 0.10 22.08 9.47
N ASP A 216 1.03 21.15 9.62
CA ASP A 216 1.15 20.34 10.84
C ASP A 216 1.42 21.24 12.05
N ARG A 217 0.49 21.24 13.01
CA ARG A 217 0.57 22.08 14.22
C ARG A 217 1.68 21.61 15.16
N ASP A 218 1.90 20.31 15.26
CA ASP A 218 2.89 19.74 16.16
C ASP A 218 4.31 20.01 15.64
N ILE A 219 4.55 19.84 14.34
CA ILE A 219 5.84 20.16 13.72
C ILE A 219 6.13 21.66 13.82
N ARG A 220 5.15 22.52 13.53
CA ARG A 220 5.30 23.98 13.69
C ARG A 220 5.69 24.37 15.11
N ARG A 221 5.08 23.76 16.13
CA ARG A 221 5.45 24.00 17.53
C ARG A 221 6.89 23.57 17.81
N ARG A 222 7.32 22.41 17.30
CA ARG A 222 8.69 21.91 17.48
C ARG A 222 9.74 22.84 16.86
N VAL A 223 9.51 23.32 15.64
CA VAL A 223 10.39 24.29 14.97
C VAL A 223 10.39 25.65 15.68
N ALA A 224 9.23 26.14 16.13
CA ALA A 224 9.13 27.42 16.85
C ALA A 224 9.89 27.40 18.19
N ASN A 225 9.76 26.31 18.95
CA ASN A 225 10.50 26.13 20.20
C ASN A 225 12.01 26.13 19.97
N ALA A 226 12.46 25.51 18.88
CA ALA A 226 13.87 25.49 18.49
C ALA A 226 14.44 26.89 18.15
N GLY A 227 13.68 27.71 17.41
CA GLY A 227 14.07 29.09 17.09
C GLY A 227 14.15 29.99 18.33
N SER A 228 13.21 29.84 19.27
CA SER A 228 13.17 30.63 20.50
C SER A 228 14.35 30.39 21.46
N THR A 229 15.02 29.24 21.33
CA THR A 229 16.26 28.94 22.07
C THR A 229 17.53 29.54 21.45
N PHE A 230 17.50 29.91 20.16
CA PHE A 230 18.63 30.55 19.48
C PHE A 230 18.65 32.07 19.68
N ASP A 231 17.49 32.72 19.82
CA ASP A 231 17.37 34.18 20.06
C ASP A 231 17.73 34.62 21.51
N ARG A 232 18.23 33.71 22.35
CA ARG A 232 18.54 33.97 23.78
C ARG A 232 20.03 34.01 24.13
N TYR A 233 20.91 34.06 23.13
CA TYR A 233 22.36 34.26 23.31
C TYR A 233 22.86 35.37 22.40
#